data_AF-A0A1S8WJM3-F1
#
_entry.id   AF-A0A1S8WJM3-F1
#
_cell.length_a   1.000
_cell.length_b   1.000
_cell.length_c   1.000
_cell.angle_alpha   90.00
_cell.angle_beta   90.00
_cell.angle_gamma   90.00
#
_symmetry.space_group_name_H-M   'P 1'
#
loop_
_entity.id
_entity.type
_entity.pdbx_description
1 polymer ?
#
loop_
_entity_poly.entity_id
_entity_poly.type
_entity_poly.pdbx_seq_one_letter_code
_entity_poly.pdbx_strand_id
1 'polypeptide(L)'
;MSSVHETMPSTRFSASRTCVTSSHDMKFFVKVVLPLVERYFETQHSYFLDPLTGASLEEKKMAATLFCKLFSLLRAKLSAFGHDVQIAVSCLQGLVQTIDVKAILKMGTAEDFIRSRLLPFFVNCADDLCVLLRNLDNARYSHVKGQQIIDLASAASSNYEVEYLAGSKK
;
A
#
# COMPACT_ATOMS: atom_id res chain seq x y z
N MET A 1 5.35 42.31 -41.26
CA MET A 1 4.25 42.26 -40.27
C MET A 1 4.43 40.98 -39.50
N SER A 2 5.07 41.05 -38.33
CA SER A 2 5.48 39.86 -37.56
C SER A 2 4.43 39.52 -36.50
N SER A 3 4.05 38.25 -36.49
CA SER A 3 3.03 37.63 -35.64
C SER A 3 3.38 37.75 -34.14
N VAL A 4 2.44 38.23 -33.32
CA VAL A 4 2.56 38.22 -31.86
C VAL A 4 1.81 36.98 -31.37
N HIS A 5 2.56 35.95 -30.96
CA HIS A 5 2.02 34.78 -30.30
C HIS A 5 1.75 35.13 -28.82
N GLU A 6 0.47 35.31 -28.46
CA GLU A 6 0.05 35.45 -27.07
C GLU A 6 0.37 34.15 -26.30
N THR A 7 1.37 34.19 -25.43
CA THR A 7 1.63 33.12 -24.46
C THR A 7 0.59 33.20 -23.35
N MET A 8 -0.39 32.30 -23.39
CA MET A 8 -1.32 32.06 -22.29
C MET A 8 -0.51 31.57 -21.06
N PRO A 9 -0.52 32.26 -19.91
CA PRO A 9 0.22 31.83 -18.75
C PRO A 9 -0.42 30.57 -18.15
N SER A 10 0.40 29.56 -17.89
CA SER A 10 -0.01 28.38 -17.13
C SER A 10 -0.57 28.83 -15.78
N THR A 11 -1.73 28.30 -15.41
CA THR A 11 -2.35 28.54 -14.11
C THR A 11 -1.37 28.09 -13.02
N ARG A 12 -0.73 29.06 -12.37
CA ARG A 12 0.02 28.86 -11.13
C ARG A 12 -0.97 28.42 -10.07
N PHE A 13 -1.07 27.10 -9.86
CA PHE A 13 -1.75 26.52 -8.72
C PHE A 13 -0.85 26.68 -7.48
N SER A 14 -0.67 27.92 -7.03
CA SER A 14 0.07 28.19 -5.80
C SER A 14 -0.89 28.35 -4.64
N ALA A 15 -0.66 27.50 -3.62
CA ALA A 15 -0.82 27.83 -2.21
C ALA A 15 -2.22 27.81 -1.55
N SER A 16 -3.16 26.98 -2.02
CA SER A 16 -4.30 26.56 -1.17
C SER A 16 -4.50 25.04 -1.21
N ARG A 17 -3.43 24.28 -0.95
CA ARG A 17 -3.65 23.05 -0.19
C ARG A 17 -3.66 23.52 1.26
N THR A 18 -4.82 23.48 1.90
CA THR A 18 -4.88 23.41 3.35
C THR A 18 -3.99 22.24 3.75
N CYS A 19 -2.74 22.54 4.09
CA CYS A 19 -1.86 21.61 4.76
C CYS A 19 -2.56 21.37 6.09
N VAL A 20 -3.41 20.34 6.14
CA VAL A 20 -3.90 19.82 7.39
C VAL A 20 -2.64 19.37 8.09
N THR A 21 -2.15 20.18 9.00
CA THR A 21 -0.98 19.86 9.80
C THR A 21 -1.28 18.52 10.43
N SER A 22 -0.54 17.47 10.04
CA SER A 22 -0.71 16.17 10.65
C SER A 22 -0.54 16.32 12.16
N SER A 23 -1.52 15.83 12.93
CA SER A 23 -1.51 15.96 14.38
C SER A 23 -0.24 15.31 14.95
N HIS A 24 0.17 15.72 16.16
CA HIS A 24 1.29 15.08 16.85
C HIS A 24 1.10 13.55 16.92
N ASP A 25 -0.13 13.10 17.19
CA ASP A 25 -0.50 11.69 17.24
C ASP A 25 -0.33 10.99 15.89
N MET A 26 -0.69 11.63 14.78
CA MET A 26 -0.47 11.08 13.45
C MET A 26 1.02 10.94 13.14
N LYS A 27 1.84 11.95 13.49
CA LYS A 27 3.28 11.88 13.30
C LYS A 27 3.92 10.78 14.14
N PHE A 28 3.50 10.63 15.39
CA PHE A 28 3.94 9.54 16.26
C PHE A 28 3.55 8.18 15.68
N PHE A 29 2.30 8.03 15.25
CA PHE A 29 1.81 6.82 14.60
C PHE A 29 2.65 6.45 13.38
N VAL A 30 2.88 7.40 12.46
CA VAL A 30 3.62 7.14 11.24
C VAL A 30 5.10 6.88 11.49
N LYS A 31 5.75 7.66 12.36
CA LYS A 31 7.22 7.59 12.54
C LYS A 31 7.68 6.58 13.58
N VAL A 32 6.79 6.13 14.45
CA VAL A 32 7.14 5.22 15.56
C VAL A 32 6.32 3.94 15.48
N VAL A 33 4.99 4.03 15.41
CA VAL A 33 4.13 2.85 15.47
C VAL A 33 4.27 2.00 14.21
N LEU A 34 4.24 2.59 13.01
CA LEU A 34 4.33 1.81 11.76
C LEU A 34 5.68 1.08 11.61
N PRO A 35 6.84 1.73 11.83
CA PRO A 35 8.13 1.02 11.81
C PRO A 35 8.22 -0.08 12.86
N LEU A 36 7.63 0.12 14.05
CA LEU A 36 7.60 -0.90 15.09
C LEU A 36 6.77 -2.11 14.69
N VAL A 37 5.60 -1.87 14.08
CA VAL A 37 4.72 -2.93 13.55
C VAL A 37 5.42 -3.69 12.44
N GLU A 38 6.01 -2.99 11.46
CA GLU A 38 6.79 -3.59 10.37
C GLU A 38 7.88 -4.52 10.93
N ARG A 39 8.73 -3.98 11.81
CA ARG A 39 9.85 -4.73 12.40
C ARG A 39 9.41 -5.95 13.21
N TYR A 40 8.27 -5.85 13.91
CA TYR A 40 7.69 -6.99 14.64
C TYR A 40 7.36 -8.14 13.69
N PHE A 41 6.62 -7.86 12.62
CA PHE A 41 6.19 -8.88 11.67
C PHE A 41 7.35 -9.42 10.83
N GLU A 42 8.30 -8.58 10.44
CA GLU A 42 9.55 -9.04 9.81
C GLU A 42 10.31 -10.03 10.70
N THR A 43 10.41 -9.75 11.99
CA THR A 43 11.12 -10.64 12.94
C THR A 43 10.37 -11.95 13.14
N GLN A 44 9.04 -11.92 13.13
CA GLN A 44 8.17 -13.07 13.34
C GLN A 44 7.73 -13.74 12.03
N HIS A 45 8.37 -13.44 10.90
CA HIS A 45 7.91 -13.86 9.59
C HIS A 45 7.76 -15.39 9.47
N SER A 46 8.78 -16.15 9.87
CA SER A 46 8.72 -17.62 9.86
C SER A 46 7.66 -18.18 10.80
N TYR A 47 7.45 -17.54 11.96
CA TYR A 47 6.44 -17.94 12.93
C TYR A 47 5.02 -17.83 12.35
N PHE A 48 4.69 -16.75 11.61
CA PHE A 48 3.37 -16.60 11.01
C PHE A 48 3.13 -17.53 9.80
N LEU A 49 4.19 -17.92 9.09
CA LEU A 49 4.08 -18.79 7.92
C LEU A 49 4.17 -20.29 8.22
N ASP A 50 4.71 -20.69 9.38
CA ASP A 50 4.75 -22.10 9.77
C ASP A 50 3.32 -22.65 9.96
N PRO A 51 2.93 -23.72 9.23
CA PRO A 51 1.60 -24.32 9.32
C PRO A 51 1.45 -25.33 10.48
N LEU A 52 2.54 -25.77 11.10
CA LEU A 52 2.57 -26.85 12.09
C LEU A 52 2.83 -26.32 13.50
N THR A 53 3.87 -25.50 13.69
CA THR A 53 4.28 -25.01 15.03
C THR A 53 4.21 -23.49 15.18
N GLY A 54 3.77 -22.80 14.13
CA GLY A 54 3.71 -21.35 14.06
C GLY A 54 2.51 -20.74 14.78
N ALA A 55 2.17 -19.53 14.32
CA ALA A 55 1.04 -18.76 14.81
C ALA A 55 -0.27 -19.56 14.75
N SER A 56 -1.09 -19.40 15.78
CA SER A 56 -2.46 -19.90 15.78
C SER A 56 -3.29 -19.25 14.67
N LEU A 57 -4.40 -19.89 14.29
CA LEU A 57 -5.31 -19.32 13.31
C LEU A 57 -5.84 -17.94 13.73
N GLU A 58 -6.11 -17.74 15.01
CA GLU A 58 -6.59 -16.46 15.54
C GLU A 58 -5.51 -15.38 15.45
N GLU A 59 -4.24 -15.70 15.71
CA GLU A 59 -3.13 -14.77 15.49
C GLU A 59 -2.98 -14.40 14.02
N LYS A 60 -3.10 -15.38 13.10
CA LYS A 60 -3.07 -15.12 11.65
C LYS A 60 -4.24 -14.22 11.21
N LYS A 61 -5.45 -14.45 11.75
CA LYS A 61 -6.62 -13.58 11.51
C LYS A 61 -6.43 -12.18 12.09
N MET A 62 -5.81 -12.05 13.26
CA MET A 62 -5.50 -10.75 13.87
C MET A 62 -4.48 -9.97 13.02
N ALA A 63 -3.44 -10.63 12.51
CA ALA A 63 -2.46 -10.02 11.59
C ALA A 63 -3.14 -9.52 10.31
N ALA A 64 -3.99 -10.36 9.69
CA ALA A 64 -4.75 -9.96 8.51
C ALA A 64 -5.78 -8.85 8.79
N THR A 65 -6.40 -8.85 9.97
CA THR A 65 -7.27 -7.75 10.41
C THR A 65 -6.50 -6.44 10.57
N LEU A 66 -5.31 -6.50 11.17
CA LEU A 66 -4.43 -5.34 11.33
C LEU A 66 -4.07 -4.76 9.96
N PHE A 67 -3.66 -5.61 9.01
CA PHE A 67 -3.38 -5.20 7.64
C PHE A 67 -4.57 -4.46 7.00
N CYS A 68 -5.77 -5.04 7.05
CA CYS A 68 -6.97 -4.43 6.48
C CYS A 68 -7.30 -3.07 7.14
N LYS A 69 -7.10 -2.94 8.45
CA LYS A 69 -7.33 -1.69 9.20
C LYS A 69 -6.30 -0.63 8.84
N LEU A 70 -5.02 -0.99 8.74
CA LEU A 70 -3.94 -0.08 8.35
C LEU A 70 -4.13 0.42 6.92
N PHE A 71 -4.49 -0.46 5.99
CA PHE A 71 -4.82 -0.09 4.61
C PHE A 71 -6.01 0.87 4.55
N SER A 72 -7.09 0.55 5.27
CA SER A 72 -8.28 1.42 5.33
C SER A 72 -7.97 2.79 5.93
N LEU A 73 -7.11 2.83 6.97
CA LEU A 73 -6.65 4.08 7.58
C LEU A 73 -5.82 4.91 6.59
N LEU A 74 -4.88 4.27 5.88
CA LEU A 74 -4.06 4.91 4.85
C LEU A 74 -4.94 5.54 3.76
N ARG A 75 -5.95 4.82 3.29
CA ARG A 75 -6.92 5.33 2.30
C ARG A 75 -7.72 6.51 2.86
N ALA A 76 -8.26 6.39 4.07
CA ALA A 76 -9.11 7.42 4.68
C ALA A 76 -8.35 8.70 5.07
N LYS A 77 -7.04 8.60 5.33
CA LYS A 77 -6.21 9.68 5.87
C LYS A 77 -4.97 9.95 5.03
N LEU A 78 -4.98 9.61 3.74
CA LEU A 78 -3.81 9.70 2.85
C LEU A 78 -3.11 11.06 2.90
N SER A 79 -3.87 12.16 2.93
CA SER A 79 -3.33 13.52 3.05
C SER A 79 -2.61 13.80 4.38
N ALA A 80 -2.98 13.11 5.46
CA ALA A 80 -2.36 13.26 6.78
C ALA A 80 -1.00 12.53 6.88
N PHE A 81 -0.76 11.51 6.05
CA PHE A 81 0.55 10.89 5.91
C PHE A 81 1.54 11.80 5.17
N GLY A 82 1.04 12.61 4.22
CA GLY A 82 1.84 13.58 3.48
C GLY A 82 3.04 12.90 2.80
N HIS A 83 4.24 13.43 3.04
CA HIS A 83 5.50 12.89 2.50
C HIS A 83 5.95 11.57 3.16
N ASP A 84 5.43 11.24 4.34
CA ASP A 84 5.82 10.04 5.10
C ASP A 84 5.02 8.79 4.68
N VAL A 85 4.23 8.87 3.60
CA VAL A 85 3.36 7.77 3.13
C VAL A 85 4.12 6.49 2.81
N GLN A 86 5.39 6.58 2.40
CA GLN A 86 6.20 5.39 2.10
C GLN A 86 6.42 4.52 3.34
N ILE A 87 6.48 5.11 4.53
CA ILE A 87 6.62 4.33 5.76
C ILE A 87 5.39 3.44 5.96
N ALA A 88 4.20 3.95 5.66
CA ALA A 88 2.97 3.16 5.73
C ALA A 88 2.92 2.08 4.65
N VAL A 89 3.36 2.39 3.44
CA VAL A 89 3.44 1.42 2.33
C VAL A 89 4.43 0.31 2.66
N SER A 90 5.62 0.64 3.15
CA SER A 90 6.65 -0.32 3.59
C SER A 90 6.10 -1.24 4.67
N CYS A 91 5.50 -0.67 5.73
CA CYS A 91 4.88 -1.45 6.79
C CYS A 91 3.78 -2.41 6.27
N LEU A 92 2.92 -1.95 5.35
CA LEU A 92 1.91 -2.80 4.73
C LEU A 92 2.52 -3.92 3.87
N GLN A 93 3.62 -3.64 3.16
CA GLN A 93 4.34 -4.62 2.36
C GLN A 93 5.00 -5.70 3.23
N GLY A 94 5.69 -5.30 4.31
CA GLY A 94 6.26 -6.27 5.25
C GLY A 94 5.17 -7.10 5.95
N LEU A 95 4.07 -6.46 6.35
CA LEU A 95 2.97 -7.15 7.00
C LEU A 95 2.28 -8.17 6.08
N VAL A 96 1.98 -7.81 4.83
CA VAL A 96 1.27 -8.72 3.90
C VAL A 96 2.07 -9.98 3.58
N GLN A 97 3.41 -9.90 3.57
CA GLN A 97 4.28 -11.05 3.35
C GLN A 97 4.18 -12.10 4.46
N THR A 98 3.78 -11.70 5.68
CA THR A 98 3.58 -12.63 6.80
C THR A 98 2.21 -13.29 6.83
N ILE A 99 1.27 -12.88 5.97
CA ILE A 99 -0.12 -13.36 6.03
C ILE A 99 -0.33 -14.54 5.06
N ASP A 100 -0.52 -15.74 5.62
CA ASP A 100 -1.01 -16.89 4.86
C ASP A 100 -2.54 -16.88 4.78
N VAL A 101 -3.07 -16.17 3.78
CA VAL A 101 -4.51 -16.12 3.50
C VAL A 101 -5.07 -17.51 3.18
N LYS A 102 -4.30 -18.41 2.56
CA LYS A 102 -4.78 -19.77 2.25
C LYS A 102 -5.05 -20.56 3.52
N ALA A 103 -4.18 -20.44 4.53
CA ALA A 103 -4.41 -21.05 5.84
C ALA A 103 -5.67 -20.48 6.52
N ILE A 104 -5.89 -19.17 6.42
CA ILE A 104 -7.08 -18.51 6.98
C ILE A 104 -8.36 -19.02 6.29
N LEU A 105 -8.35 -19.15 4.95
CA LEU A 105 -9.52 -19.52 4.16
C LEU A 105 -9.86 -21.02 4.19
N LYS A 106 -8.88 -21.90 4.40
CA LYS A 106 -9.08 -23.36 4.33
C LYS A 106 -9.91 -23.94 5.49
N MET A 107 -10.06 -23.23 6.61
CA MET A 107 -10.91 -23.67 7.72
C MET A 107 -12.27 -22.96 7.66
N GLY A 108 -13.37 -23.74 7.77
CA GLY A 108 -14.77 -23.31 7.59
C GLY A 108 -15.31 -22.22 8.53
N THR A 109 -14.44 -21.52 9.28
CA THR A 109 -14.77 -20.36 10.12
C THR A 109 -14.39 -19.01 9.49
N ALA A 110 -14.03 -19.01 8.20
CA ALA A 110 -13.52 -17.83 7.51
C ALA A 110 -14.58 -16.95 6.84
N GLU A 111 -15.83 -17.41 6.71
CA GLU A 111 -16.87 -16.69 5.93
C GLU A 111 -17.11 -15.26 6.43
N ASP A 112 -17.27 -15.10 7.75
CA ASP A 112 -17.45 -13.78 8.35
C ASP A 112 -16.20 -12.91 8.23
N PHE A 113 -15.02 -13.52 8.32
CA PHE A 113 -13.76 -12.82 8.11
C PHE A 113 -13.63 -12.31 6.67
N ILE A 114 -13.96 -13.15 5.69
CA ILE A 114 -13.96 -12.79 4.26
C ILE A 114 -14.92 -11.63 4.02
N ARG A 115 -16.18 -11.78 4.45
CA ARG A 115 -17.23 -10.78 4.24
C ARG A 115 -16.90 -9.45 4.89
N SER A 116 -16.38 -9.47 6.12
CA SER A 116 -16.18 -8.26 6.92
C SER A 116 -14.82 -7.58 6.74
N ARG A 117 -13.82 -8.27 6.19
CA ARG A 117 -12.44 -7.75 6.05
C ARG A 117 -11.92 -7.85 4.63
N LEU A 118 -11.84 -9.06 4.06
CA LEU A 118 -11.18 -9.27 2.77
C LEU A 118 -11.97 -8.71 1.60
N LEU A 119 -13.29 -8.92 1.56
CA LEU A 119 -14.13 -8.42 0.48
C LEU A 119 -14.10 -6.88 0.38
N PRO A 120 -14.34 -6.12 1.46
CA PRO A 120 -14.18 -4.65 1.42
C PRO A 120 -12.76 -4.21 1.04
N PHE A 121 -11.73 -4.94 1.47
CA PHE A 121 -10.34 -4.64 1.10
C PHE A 121 -10.13 -4.73 -0.43
N PHE A 122 -10.59 -5.81 -1.07
CA PHE A 122 -10.43 -5.96 -2.53
C PHE A 122 -11.29 -4.97 -3.33
N VAL A 123 -12.49 -4.64 -2.85
CA VAL A 123 -13.33 -3.59 -3.44
C VAL A 123 -12.59 -2.24 -3.41
N ASN A 124 -12.01 -1.88 -2.26
CA ASN A 124 -11.21 -0.66 -2.15
C ASN A 124 -10.00 -0.69 -3.10
N CYS A 125 -9.27 -1.82 -3.19
CA CYS A 125 -8.14 -1.94 -4.12
C CYS A 125 -8.57 -1.74 -5.58
N ALA A 126 -9.71 -2.31 -5.98
CA ALA A 126 -10.27 -2.14 -7.31
C ALA A 126 -10.61 -0.65 -7.57
N ASP A 127 -11.21 0.03 -6.61
CA ASP A 127 -11.48 1.47 -6.71
C ASP A 127 -10.20 2.30 -6.86
N ASP A 128 -9.17 2.00 -6.07
CA ASP A 128 -7.88 2.71 -6.13
C ASP A 128 -7.23 2.53 -7.50
N LEU A 129 -7.28 1.31 -8.05
CA LEU A 129 -6.78 1.02 -9.40
C LEU A 129 -7.60 1.76 -10.47
N CYS A 130 -8.93 1.82 -10.34
CA CYS A 130 -9.79 2.59 -11.24
C CYS A 130 -9.49 4.10 -11.19
N VAL A 131 -9.15 4.64 -10.02
CA VAL A 131 -8.70 6.05 -9.90
C VAL A 131 -7.34 6.23 -10.58
N LEU A 132 -6.41 5.30 -10.36
CA LEU A 132 -5.08 5.32 -10.96
C LEU A 132 -5.17 5.31 -12.49
N LEU A 133 -5.93 4.38 -13.08
CA LEU A 133 -6.14 4.27 -14.52
C LEU A 133 -6.75 5.54 -15.11
N ARG A 134 -7.80 6.10 -14.49
CA ARG A 134 -8.39 7.37 -14.93
C ARG A 134 -7.40 8.53 -14.89
N ASN A 135 -6.48 8.56 -13.94
CA ASN A 135 -5.45 9.59 -13.91
C ASN A 135 -4.41 9.40 -15.02
N LEU A 136 -4.07 8.16 -15.36
CA LEU A 136 -3.19 7.84 -16.48
C LEU A 136 -3.82 8.21 -17.82
N ASP A 137 -5.08 7.85 -18.05
CA ASP A 137 -5.83 8.15 -19.28
C ASP A 137 -5.94 9.66 -19.53
N ASN A 138 -6.06 10.44 -18.45
CA ASN A 138 -6.12 11.90 -18.52
C ASN A 138 -4.73 12.58 -18.51
N ALA A 139 -3.65 11.83 -18.71
CA ALA A 139 -2.26 12.31 -18.64
C ALA A 139 -1.92 13.08 -17.34
N ARG A 140 -2.62 12.80 -16.24
CA ARG A 140 -2.43 13.42 -14.92
C ARG A 140 -1.32 12.73 -14.15
N TYR A 141 -0.12 12.62 -14.73
CA TYR A 141 1.01 11.89 -14.13
C TYR A 141 1.44 12.46 -12.77
N SER A 142 1.22 13.75 -12.50
CA SER A 142 1.45 14.35 -11.19
C SER A 142 0.55 13.78 -10.08
N HIS A 143 -0.60 13.22 -10.44
CA HIS A 143 -1.53 12.56 -9.52
C HIS A 143 -1.25 11.05 -9.36
N VAL A 144 -0.35 10.53 -10.20
CA VAL A 144 0.18 9.16 -10.13
C VAL A 144 1.53 9.14 -9.40
N LYS A 145 2.39 10.13 -9.68
CA LYS A 145 3.70 10.32 -9.05
C LYS A 145 3.62 11.09 -7.72
N GLY A 146 2.57 11.89 -7.52
CA GLY A 146 2.34 12.70 -6.32
C GLY A 146 1.64 11.97 -5.17
N GLN A 147 1.87 10.65 -5.04
CA GLN A 147 1.75 9.84 -3.82
C GLN A 147 2.38 8.45 -4.09
N GLN A 148 3.62 8.44 -4.60
CA GLN A 148 4.57 7.31 -4.68
C GLN A 148 3.99 5.87 -4.81
N ILE A 149 3.83 5.43 -6.05
CA ILE A 149 3.87 4.02 -6.47
C ILE A 149 4.99 3.90 -7.51
N ILE A 150 6.25 3.84 -7.09
CA ILE A 150 7.38 3.55 -8.00
C ILE A 150 8.23 2.37 -7.52
N ASP A 151 8.12 1.92 -6.27
CA ASP A 151 8.94 0.79 -5.82
C ASP A 151 8.33 -0.59 -6.12
N LEU A 152 7.00 -0.67 -6.30
CA LEU A 152 6.32 -1.93 -6.65
C LEU A 152 6.61 -2.40 -8.08
N ALA A 153 6.78 -1.48 -9.03
CA ALA A 153 7.12 -1.83 -10.41
C ALA A 153 8.62 -2.18 -10.56
N SER A 154 9.49 -1.53 -9.79
CA SER A 154 10.94 -1.79 -9.85
C SER A 154 11.32 -3.12 -9.17
N ALA A 155 10.66 -3.47 -8.06
CA ALA A 155 10.84 -4.76 -7.38
C ALA A 155 10.23 -5.92 -8.19
N ALA A 156 9.09 -5.70 -8.87
CA ALA A 156 8.53 -6.70 -9.78
C ALA A 156 9.44 -6.91 -11.00
N SER A 157 9.90 -5.82 -11.64
CA SER A 157 10.78 -5.91 -12.82
C SER A 157 12.11 -6.60 -12.52
N SER A 158 12.70 -6.35 -11.33
CA SER A 158 13.94 -6.99 -10.92
C SER A 158 13.79 -8.49 -10.66
N ASN A 159 12.63 -8.93 -10.14
CA ASN A 159 12.37 -10.35 -9.90
C ASN A 159 12.04 -11.12 -11.20
N TYR A 160 11.38 -10.47 -12.17
CA TYR A 160 11.15 -11.08 -13.49
C TYR A 160 12.44 -11.21 -14.31
N GLU A 161 13.36 -10.24 -14.26
CA GLU A 161 14.62 -10.32 -15.04
C GLU A 161 15.56 -11.43 -14.52
N VAL A 162 15.57 -11.68 -13.21
CA VAL A 162 16.42 -12.71 -12.58
C VAL A 162 15.91 -14.13 -12.88
N GLU A 163 14.59 -14.35 -12.93
CA GLU A 163 14.01 -15.66 -13.30
C GLU A 163 14.22 -16.01 -14.78
N TYR A 164 14.16 -15.04 -15.69
CA TYR A 164 14.40 -15.28 -17.12
C TYR A 164 15.86 -15.63 -17.44
N LEU A 165 16.83 -15.09 -16.69
CA LEU A 165 18.25 -15.39 -16.88
C LEU A 165 18.67 -16.72 -16.22
N ALA A 166 17.98 -17.16 -15.16
CA ALA A 166 18.24 -18.44 -14.50
C ALA A 166 17.65 -19.65 -15.26
N GLY A 167 16.61 -19.44 -16.08
CA GLY A 167 15.92 -20.51 -16.83
C GLY A 167 16.55 -20.91 -18.17
N SER A 168 17.60 -20.21 -18.65
CA SER A 168 18.15 -20.39 -20.01
C SER A 168 19.42 -21.24 -20.09
N LYS A 169 19.75 -22.02 -19.05
CA LYS A 169 20.81 -23.05 -19.12
C LYS A 169 20.25 -24.45 -18.83
N LYS A 170 19.65 -25.05 -19.84
CA LYS A 170 19.62 -26.50 -20.03
C LYS A 170 19.78 -26.81 -21.51
#